data_AF-A0A329M203-F1
#
_entry.id   AF-A0A329M203-F1
#
_cell.length_a   1.000
_cell.length_b   1.000
_cell.length_c   1.000
_cell.angle_alpha   90.00
_cell.angle_beta   90.00
_cell.angle_gamma   90.00
#
_symmetry.space_group_name_H-M   'P 1'
#
loop_
_entity.id
_entity.type
_entity.pdbx_description
1 polymer ?
#
loop_
_entity_poly.entity_id
_entity_poly.type
_entity_poly.pdbx_seq_one_letter_code
_entity_poly.pdbx_strand_id
1 'polypeptide(L)'
;MAYDIGNPMAPLWLMYPHISRYSIGWRMGYGEHYVMHFGKWFSALTVEERNTFRQRFPAPKGWLGWYEEEYADEDLYDEDGDLLWHADGKPAYSLEGVQENFRKGKKAKYLYFWGHQPSGDDSITKTCMSQWWKADFDDEMYTYCCMEQYMMAEKARLFDDEEMLEKILKSDNPKEIKELGRKVRGFDGDKWAGKRYSVVLKGNFAKFLQNEELMQFLLQTDDKILVEPSPYDKIWGICMSADDEKIDNPLEWRGQNLLGFALMEVRDELNRICQNYGMLKLQELHREFG
;
A
#
# COMPACT_ATOMS: atom_id res chain seq x y z
N MET A 1 -17.53 7.61 24.70
CA MET A 1 -19.01 7.50 24.50
C MET A 1 -19.45 6.04 24.64
N ALA A 2 -20.74 5.68 24.71
CA ALA A 2 -21.14 4.27 24.60
C ALA A 2 -21.10 3.86 23.12
N TYR A 3 -20.12 3.03 22.74
CA TYR A 3 -19.99 2.49 21.38
C TYR A 3 -20.88 1.26 21.20
N ASP A 4 -21.46 1.10 20.02
CA ASP A 4 -22.30 -0.04 19.63
C ASP A 4 -22.11 -0.36 18.14
N ILE A 5 -22.86 -1.32 17.58
CA ILE A 5 -22.69 -1.69 16.16
C ILE A 5 -23.17 -0.60 15.17
N GLY A 6 -23.99 0.35 15.60
CA GLY A 6 -24.46 1.50 14.83
C GLY A 6 -23.52 2.70 14.88
N ASN A 7 -22.76 2.84 15.99
CA ASN A 7 -21.68 3.80 16.17
C ASN A 7 -20.43 3.06 16.69
N PRO A 8 -19.76 2.28 15.83
CA PRO A 8 -18.72 1.37 16.27
C PRO A 8 -17.39 2.07 16.53
N MET A 9 -16.53 1.41 17.32
CA MET A 9 -15.10 1.75 17.35
C MET A 9 -14.46 1.39 16.00
N ALA A 10 -13.41 2.12 15.62
CA ALA A 10 -12.65 1.82 14.43
C ALA A 10 -11.79 0.55 14.62
N PRO A 11 -11.61 -0.27 13.56
CA PRO A 11 -10.59 -1.30 13.57
C PRO A 11 -9.21 -0.72 13.83
N LEU A 12 -8.32 -1.51 14.44
CA LEU A 12 -6.99 -1.07 14.86
C LEU A 12 -6.17 -0.49 13.71
N TRP A 13 -6.21 -1.13 12.53
CA TRP A 13 -5.47 -0.69 11.34
C TRP A 13 -6.04 0.59 10.70
N LEU A 14 -7.29 0.98 10.99
CA LEU A 14 -7.85 2.26 10.55
C LEU A 14 -7.64 3.36 11.60
N MET A 15 -7.63 2.99 12.89
CA MET A 15 -7.39 3.93 13.98
C MET A 15 -5.92 4.32 14.10
N TYR A 16 -5.01 3.34 14.04
CA TYR A 16 -3.57 3.55 14.08
C TYR A 16 -2.91 2.84 12.90
N PRO A 17 -3.06 3.35 11.67
CA PRO A 17 -2.49 2.74 10.46
C PRO A 17 -0.94 2.70 10.44
N HIS A 18 -0.31 3.34 11.42
CA HIS A 18 1.13 3.45 11.64
C HIS A 18 1.65 2.42 12.67
N ILE A 19 0.77 1.73 13.41
CA ILE A 19 1.16 0.63 14.31
C ILE A 19 0.86 -0.71 13.62
N SER A 20 1.90 -1.45 13.24
CA SER A 20 1.74 -2.81 12.71
C SER A 20 1.16 -3.77 13.75
N ARG A 21 0.50 -4.85 13.30
CA ARG A 21 -0.19 -5.84 14.16
C ARG A 21 0.65 -6.35 15.34
N TYR A 22 1.92 -6.65 15.09
CA TYR A 22 2.83 -7.25 16.08
C TYR A 22 3.71 -6.21 16.80
N SER A 23 3.50 -4.92 16.53
CA SER A 23 4.27 -3.86 17.17
C SER A 23 4.07 -3.85 18.69
N ILE A 24 5.16 -3.61 19.41
CA ILE A 24 5.13 -3.36 20.86
C ILE A 24 4.31 -2.11 21.20
N GLY A 25 4.02 -1.24 20.23
CA GLY A 25 3.17 -0.06 20.39
C GLY A 25 1.75 -0.36 20.90
N TRP A 26 1.25 -1.58 20.69
CA TRP A 26 -0.03 -2.04 21.25
C TRP A 26 0.04 -2.43 22.73
N ARG A 27 1.23 -2.60 23.29
CA ARG A 27 1.43 -3.06 24.68
C ARG A 27 2.15 -2.04 25.55
N MET A 28 2.95 -1.16 24.96
CA MET A 28 3.83 -0.21 25.64
C MET A 28 3.88 1.15 24.92
N GLY A 29 2.94 1.42 24.01
CA GLY A 29 2.91 2.65 23.21
C GLY A 29 1.54 3.32 23.22
N TYR A 30 1.39 4.36 22.39
CA TYR A 30 0.16 5.17 22.34
C TYR A 30 -1.07 4.37 21.84
N GLY A 31 -0.88 3.19 21.23
CA GLY A 31 -1.97 2.30 20.84
C GLY A 31 -2.54 1.44 21.97
N GLU A 32 -1.83 1.29 23.10
CA GLU A 32 -2.20 0.37 24.20
C GLU A 32 -3.58 0.68 24.78
N HIS A 33 -3.82 1.95 25.08
CA HIS A 33 -5.09 2.39 25.66
C HIS A 33 -6.26 2.06 24.72
N TYR A 34 -6.09 2.25 23.42
CA TYR A 34 -7.14 1.96 22.43
C TYR A 34 -7.42 0.47 22.29
N VAL A 35 -6.40 -0.37 22.10
CA VAL A 35 -6.61 -1.81 21.90
C VAL A 35 -7.29 -2.46 23.11
N MET A 36 -7.00 -1.99 24.33
CA MET A 36 -7.70 -2.44 25.53
C MET A 36 -9.19 -2.06 25.52
N HIS A 37 -9.52 -0.83 25.12
CA HIS A 37 -10.92 -0.38 25.04
C HIS A 37 -11.66 -1.08 23.91
N PHE A 38 -11.03 -1.19 22.74
CA PHE A 38 -11.55 -1.93 21.61
C PHE A 38 -11.84 -3.39 21.98
N GLY A 39 -10.92 -4.08 22.66
CA GLY A 39 -11.11 -5.46 23.09
C GLY A 39 -12.29 -5.63 24.06
N LYS A 40 -12.43 -4.74 25.05
CA LYS A 40 -13.58 -4.74 25.98
C LYS A 40 -14.90 -4.51 25.25
N TRP A 41 -14.95 -3.53 24.35
CA TRP A 41 -16.12 -3.26 23.54
C TRP A 41 -16.48 -4.43 22.62
N PHE A 42 -15.50 -4.93 21.86
CA PHE A 42 -15.72 -5.99 20.87
C PHE A 42 -16.14 -7.32 21.51
N SER A 43 -15.58 -7.66 22.68
CA SER A 43 -15.98 -8.86 23.45
C SER A 43 -17.38 -8.73 24.07
N ALA A 44 -17.83 -7.51 24.38
CA ALA A 44 -19.16 -7.25 24.90
C ALA A 44 -20.28 -7.34 23.85
N LEU A 45 -19.95 -7.25 22.55
CA LEU A 45 -20.90 -7.44 21.45
C LEU A 45 -21.43 -8.88 21.42
N THR A 46 -22.64 -9.05 20.87
CA THR A 46 -23.17 -10.38 20.53
C THR A 46 -22.37 -11.02 19.39
N VAL A 47 -22.52 -12.34 19.19
CA VAL A 47 -21.89 -13.05 18.06
C VAL A 47 -22.33 -12.46 16.71
N GLU A 48 -23.61 -12.11 16.57
CA GLU A 48 -24.17 -11.52 15.35
C GLU A 48 -23.59 -10.12 15.08
N GLU A 49 -23.45 -9.28 16.11
CA GLU A 49 -22.83 -7.97 15.99
C GLU A 49 -21.34 -8.05 15.66
N ARG A 50 -20.59 -8.97 16.27
CA ARG A 50 -19.18 -9.21 15.89
C ARG A 50 -19.05 -9.64 14.44
N ASN A 51 -19.89 -10.56 13.97
CA ASN A 51 -19.91 -10.98 12.58
C ASN A 51 -20.26 -9.83 11.63
N THR A 52 -21.24 -9.01 12.01
CA THR A 52 -21.60 -7.79 11.27
C THR A 52 -20.43 -6.82 11.19
N PHE A 53 -19.71 -6.60 12.30
CA PHE A 53 -18.54 -5.72 12.34
C PHE A 53 -17.42 -6.23 11.43
N ARG A 54 -17.10 -7.53 11.50
CA ARG A 54 -16.09 -8.19 10.65
C ARG A 54 -16.40 -8.06 9.16
N GLN A 55 -17.67 -8.19 8.77
CA GLN A 55 -18.09 -8.04 7.38
C GLN A 55 -17.98 -6.59 6.91
N ARG A 56 -18.28 -5.61 7.79
CA ARG A 56 -18.18 -4.18 7.46
C ARG A 56 -16.73 -3.69 7.39
N PHE A 57 -15.87 -4.27 8.22
CA PHE A 57 -14.48 -3.89 8.37
C PHE A 57 -13.60 -5.13 8.33
N PRO A 58 -13.44 -5.74 7.15
CA PRO A 58 -12.66 -6.95 7.05
C PRO A 58 -11.18 -6.64 7.28
N ALA A 59 -10.45 -7.58 7.87
CA ALA A 59 -9.03 -7.39 8.15
C ALA A 59 -8.22 -7.26 6.85
N PRO A 60 -7.28 -6.31 6.74
CA PRO A 60 -6.36 -6.22 5.62
C PRO A 60 -5.34 -7.36 5.62
N LYS A 61 -4.63 -7.51 4.51
CA LYS A 61 -3.38 -8.28 4.46
C LYS A 61 -2.43 -7.82 5.58
N GLY A 62 -1.80 -8.77 6.26
CA GLY A 62 -0.99 -8.56 7.48
C GLY A 62 -1.79 -8.53 8.78
N TRP A 63 -3.12 -8.51 8.69
CA TRP A 63 -4.06 -8.55 9.82
C TRP A 63 -5.01 -9.74 9.76
N LEU A 64 -4.83 -10.67 8.81
CA LEU A 64 -5.72 -11.81 8.64
C LEU A 64 -5.67 -12.74 9.87
N GLY A 65 -6.84 -13.24 10.27
CA GLY A 65 -7.01 -13.97 11.53
C GLY A 65 -6.98 -13.10 12.79
N TRP A 66 -6.83 -11.77 12.72
CA TRP A 66 -6.85 -10.91 13.91
C TRP A 66 -8.16 -11.00 14.72
N TYR A 67 -9.29 -11.17 14.04
CA TYR A 67 -10.60 -11.26 14.69
C TYR A 67 -10.95 -12.64 15.25
N GLU A 68 -10.21 -13.68 14.88
CA GLU A 68 -10.60 -15.08 15.05
C GLU A 68 -9.69 -15.80 16.04
N GLU A 69 -10.28 -16.71 16.82
CA GLU A 69 -9.55 -17.55 17.79
C GLU A 69 -9.20 -18.92 17.20
N GLU A 70 -9.84 -19.36 16.11
CA GLU A 70 -9.63 -20.67 15.47
C GLU A 70 -9.71 -20.59 13.93
N TYR A 71 -8.60 -20.96 13.25
CA TYR A 71 -8.48 -21.36 11.84
C TYR A 71 -9.15 -20.47 10.76
N ALA A 72 -8.87 -19.17 10.79
CA ALA A 72 -9.24 -18.20 9.76
C ALA A 72 -8.35 -18.29 8.51
N ASP A 73 -8.69 -17.55 7.44
CA ASP A 73 -7.73 -17.13 6.42
C ASP A 73 -6.52 -16.53 7.14
N GLU A 74 -5.37 -17.19 7.08
CA GLU A 74 -4.12 -16.74 7.69
C GLU A 74 -3.31 -15.95 6.66
N ASP A 75 -2.58 -14.94 7.15
CA ASP A 75 -1.56 -14.31 6.33
C ASP A 75 -0.49 -15.34 5.98
N LEU A 76 -0.20 -15.44 4.69
CA LEU A 76 0.84 -16.32 4.19
C LEU A 76 2.14 -15.53 4.13
N TYR A 77 3.23 -16.17 4.52
CA TYR A 77 4.56 -15.61 4.46
C TYR A 77 5.46 -16.52 3.63
N ASP A 78 6.39 -15.93 2.88
CA ASP A 78 7.41 -16.72 2.21
C ASP A 78 8.53 -17.16 3.17
N GLU A 79 9.51 -17.86 2.63
CA GLU A 79 10.62 -18.43 3.40
C GLU A 79 11.50 -17.38 4.11
N ASP A 80 11.47 -16.12 3.66
CA ASP A 80 12.19 -15.02 4.29
C ASP A 80 11.31 -14.24 5.29
N GLY A 81 10.04 -14.66 5.47
CA GLY A 81 9.10 -14.00 6.38
C GLY A 81 8.39 -12.79 5.77
N ASP A 82 8.42 -12.61 4.45
CA ASP A 82 7.69 -11.53 3.78
C ASP A 82 6.24 -11.93 3.52
N LEU A 83 5.33 -10.97 3.72
CA LEU A 83 3.89 -11.16 3.52
C LEU A 83 3.55 -11.42 2.04
N LEU A 84 2.92 -12.56 1.78
CA LEU A 84 2.34 -12.92 0.50
C LEU A 84 0.92 -12.38 0.40
N TRP A 85 0.69 -11.49 -0.56
CA TRP A 85 -0.64 -10.93 -0.81
C TRP A 85 -1.59 -11.93 -1.46
N HIS A 86 -1.04 -12.87 -2.24
CA HIS A 86 -1.77 -13.94 -2.91
C HIS A 86 -1.14 -15.29 -2.57
N ALA A 87 -1.97 -16.34 -2.46
CA ALA A 87 -1.53 -17.65 -2.00
C ALA A 87 -0.53 -18.34 -2.95
N ASP A 88 -0.54 -18.00 -4.24
CA ASP A 88 0.42 -18.50 -5.22
C ASP A 88 1.64 -17.58 -5.38
N GLY A 89 1.73 -16.51 -4.59
CA GLY A 89 2.79 -15.50 -4.64
C GLY A 89 2.79 -14.65 -5.92
N LYS A 90 1.75 -14.74 -6.76
CA LYS A 90 1.70 -14.02 -8.03
C LYS A 90 0.90 -12.73 -7.91
N PRO A 91 1.31 -11.65 -8.61
CA PRO A 91 0.48 -10.46 -8.75
C PRO A 91 -0.91 -10.79 -9.33
N ALA A 92 -1.94 -10.12 -8.85
CA ALA A 92 -3.30 -10.19 -9.41
C ALA A 92 -3.37 -9.54 -10.80
N TYR A 93 -2.50 -8.56 -11.08
CA TYR A 93 -2.44 -7.86 -12.36
C TYR A 93 -1.08 -8.06 -13.04
N SER A 94 -1.12 -8.26 -14.36
CA SER A 94 0.07 -8.41 -15.19
C SER A 94 -0.14 -7.85 -16.59
N LEU A 95 0.97 -7.57 -17.28
CA LEU A 95 0.93 -7.12 -18.67
C LEU A 95 0.31 -8.19 -19.56
N GLU A 96 0.63 -9.46 -19.32
CA GLU A 96 0.10 -10.60 -20.07
C GLU A 96 -1.43 -10.63 -19.98
N GLY A 97 -1.99 -10.42 -18.77
CA GLY A 97 -3.43 -10.37 -18.57
C GLY A 97 -4.11 -9.20 -19.28
N VAL A 98 -3.47 -8.01 -19.27
CA VAL A 98 -3.95 -6.84 -20.02
C VAL A 98 -3.92 -7.10 -21.53
N GLN A 99 -2.83 -7.66 -22.04
CA GLN A 99 -2.68 -8.00 -23.45
C GLN A 99 -3.67 -9.08 -23.90
N GLU A 100 -3.94 -10.09 -23.07
CA GLU A 100 -4.94 -11.11 -23.37
C GLU A 100 -6.35 -10.50 -23.46
N ASN A 101 -6.72 -9.66 -22.49
CA ASN A 101 -8.00 -8.95 -22.52
C ASN A 101 -8.13 -8.04 -23.76
N PHE A 102 -7.05 -7.35 -24.13
CA PHE A 102 -6.98 -6.53 -25.34
C PHE A 102 -7.19 -7.37 -26.62
N ARG A 103 -6.51 -8.51 -26.75
CA ARG A 103 -6.69 -9.46 -27.87
C ARG A 103 -8.12 -9.99 -27.96
N LYS A 104 -8.81 -10.14 -26.81
CA LYS A 104 -10.23 -10.53 -26.72
C LYS A 104 -11.20 -9.38 -27.05
N GLY A 105 -10.70 -8.19 -27.38
CA GLY A 105 -11.53 -7.02 -27.70
C GLY A 105 -12.21 -6.39 -26.49
N LYS A 106 -11.79 -6.72 -25.25
CA LYS A 106 -12.31 -6.06 -24.06
C LYS A 106 -11.79 -4.63 -24.03
N LYS A 107 -12.70 -3.66 -23.93
CA LYS A 107 -12.36 -2.25 -23.77
C LYS A 107 -11.88 -2.00 -22.35
N ALA A 108 -10.73 -1.33 -22.21
CA ALA A 108 -10.22 -0.85 -20.94
C ALA A 108 -10.15 0.68 -20.95
N LYS A 109 -10.27 1.29 -19.78
CA LYS A 109 -9.95 2.70 -19.58
C LYS A 109 -8.58 2.79 -18.93
N TYR A 110 -7.75 3.70 -19.43
CA TYR A 110 -6.41 3.93 -18.89
C TYR A 110 -6.38 5.24 -18.10
N LEU A 111 -5.60 5.25 -17.02
CA LEU A 111 -5.18 6.46 -16.34
C LEU A 111 -3.66 6.52 -16.37
N TYR A 112 -3.14 7.46 -17.16
CA TYR A 112 -1.71 7.68 -17.33
C TYR A 112 -1.17 8.63 -16.28
N PHE A 113 -0.28 8.15 -15.41
CA PHE A 113 0.32 8.94 -14.35
C PHE A 113 1.85 8.98 -14.48
N TRP A 114 2.39 10.17 -14.69
CA TRP A 114 3.83 10.39 -14.76
C TRP A 114 4.17 11.79 -14.25
N GLY A 115 5.37 11.94 -13.68
CA GLY A 115 5.74 13.10 -12.88
C GLY A 115 5.31 12.96 -11.41
N HIS A 116 5.81 13.86 -10.58
CA HIS A 116 5.66 13.80 -9.12
C HIS A 116 5.38 15.18 -8.48
N GLN A 117 5.20 16.21 -9.30
CA GLN A 117 4.99 17.57 -8.81
C GLN A 117 3.54 17.76 -8.36
N PRO A 118 3.30 18.43 -7.22
CA PRO A 118 1.97 18.87 -6.84
C PRO A 118 1.41 19.85 -7.87
N SER A 119 0.10 20.03 -7.87
CA SER A 119 -0.50 21.14 -8.60
C SER A 119 -0.11 22.47 -7.95
N GLY A 120 -0.26 23.58 -8.68
CA GLY A 120 0.02 24.91 -8.12
C GLY A 120 -1.01 25.39 -7.09
N ASP A 121 -2.12 24.68 -6.92
CA ASP A 121 -3.22 24.98 -5.98
C ASP A 121 -3.32 23.94 -4.86
N ASP A 122 -2.27 23.13 -4.66
CA ASP A 122 -2.18 22.05 -3.68
C ASP A 122 -3.22 20.91 -3.81
N SER A 123 -4.05 20.92 -4.86
CA SER A 123 -4.95 19.81 -5.15
C SER A 123 -4.20 18.50 -5.48
N ILE A 124 -4.72 17.38 -4.96
CA ILE A 124 -4.20 16.06 -5.30
C ILE A 124 -4.54 15.74 -6.74
N THR A 125 -3.49 15.41 -7.51
CA THR A 125 -3.62 14.97 -8.89
C THR A 125 -2.98 13.60 -9.08
N LYS A 126 -3.04 13.08 -10.30
CA LYS A 126 -2.47 11.77 -10.67
C LYS A 126 -0.97 11.62 -10.36
N THR A 127 -0.24 12.72 -10.19
CA THR A 127 1.18 12.68 -9.82
C THR A 127 1.40 12.11 -8.40
N CYS A 128 0.37 12.05 -7.54
CA CYS A 128 0.47 11.46 -6.20
C CYS A 128 0.77 9.96 -6.20
N MET A 129 0.48 9.28 -7.32
CA MET A 129 0.80 7.86 -7.55
C MET A 129 2.29 7.61 -7.83
N SER A 130 3.07 8.66 -8.09
CA SER A 130 4.51 8.53 -8.24
C SER A 130 5.17 8.08 -6.93
N GLN A 131 6.19 7.23 -7.04
CA GLN A 131 7.01 6.83 -5.90
C GLN A 131 7.84 8.01 -5.33
N TRP A 132 7.96 9.09 -6.10
CA TRP A 132 8.69 10.31 -5.72
C TRP A 132 7.79 11.38 -5.09
N TRP A 133 6.47 11.18 -5.10
CA TRP A 133 5.55 12.09 -4.41
C TRP A 133 5.87 12.14 -2.92
N LYS A 134 5.97 13.35 -2.38
CA LYS A 134 6.26 13.61 -0.97
C LYS A 134 5.01 13.42 -0.12
N ALA A 135 5.01 12.36 0.66
CA ALA A 135 3.98 12.05 1.64
C ALA A 135 4.63 11.14 2.67
N ASP A 136 4.65 11.60 3.92
CA ASP A 136 5.21 10.83 5.02
C ASP A 136 4.31 9.63 5.32
N PHE A 137 4.92 8.49 5.64
CA PHE A 137 4.23 7.32 6.17
C PHE A 137 5.20 6.46 6.99
N ASP A 138 4.64 5.74 7.95
CA ASP A 138 5.37 4.86 8.85
C ASP A 138 5.29 3.41 8.38
N ASP A 139 6.41 2.69 8.45
CA ASP A 139 6.42 1.23 8.45
C ASP A 139 7.37 0.75 9.55
N GLU A 140 6.79 0.01 10.50
CA GLU A 140 7.46 -0.51 11.70
C GLU A 140 8.15 0.57 12.56
N MET A 141 9.45 0.75 12.41
CA MET A 141 10.28 1.64 13.25
C MET A 141 10.67 2.95 12.56
N TYR A 142 10.35 3.11 11.27
CA TYR A 142 10.82 4.22 10.47
C TYR A 142 9.67 4.97 9.80
N THR A 143 9.79 6.29 9.78
CA THR A 143 9.00 7.18 8.94
C THR A 143 9.76 7.40 7.63
N TYR A 144 9.05 7.29 6.50
CA TYR A 144 9.58 7.48 5.17
C TYR A 144 8.92 8.67 4.51
N CYS A 145 9.71 9.55 3.91
CA CYS A 145 9.21 10.78 3.27
C CYS A 145 8.57 10.57 1.89
N CYS A 146 8.83 9.41 1.28
CA CYS A 146 8.22 8.95 0.04
C CYS A 146 8.50 7.46 -0.18
N MET A 147 7.81 6.87 -1.14
CA MET A 147 7.98 5.47 -1.50
C MET A 147 9.37 5.12 -2.05
N GLU A 148 10.05 6.04 -2.74
CA GLU A 148 11.42 5.79 -3.20
C GLU A 148 12.37 5.57 -2.00
N GLN A 149 12.19 6.30 -0.89
CA GLN A 149 12.98 6.12 0.32
C GLN A 149 12.75 4.73 0.91
N TYR A 150 11.48 4.35 1.05
CA TYR A 150 11.07 3.03 1.51
C TYR A 150 11.67 1.92 0.65
N MET A 151 11.44 1.96 -0.66
CA MET A 151 11.88 0.93 -1.60
C MET A 151 13.40 0.77 -1.58
N MET A 152 14.17 1.86 -1.51
CA MET A 152 15.63 1.78 -1.45
C MET A 152 16.13 1.32 -0.07
N ALA A 153 15.43 1.66 1.01
CA ALA A 153 15.74 1.19 2.36
C ALA A 153 15.50 -0.33 2.49
N GLU A 154 14.35 -0.84 2.01
CA GLU A 154 14.07 -2.28 1.94
C GLU A 154 15.09 -3.01 1.06
N LYS A 155 15.50 -2.40 -0.05
CA LYS A 155 16.58 -2.93 -0.87
C LYS A 155 17.89 -3.04 -0.09
N ALA A 156 18.28 -2.01 0.67
CA ALA A 156 19.50 -2.06 1.48
C ALA A 156 19.42 -3.14 2.58
N ARG A 157 18.27 -3.31 3.23
CA ARG A 157 18.02 -4.38 4.20
C ARG A 157 18.14 -5.77 3.58
N LEU A 158 17.57 -5.98 2.39
CA LEU A 158 17.62 -7.27 1.70
C LEU A 158 19.06 -7.76 1.39
N PHE A 159 20.01 -6.81 1.29
CA PHE A 159 21.41 -7.07 1.01
C PHE A 159 22.34 -6.77 2.20
N ASP A 160 21.78 -6.63 3.41
CA ASP A 160 22.51 -6.39 4.65
C ASP A 160 23.46 -5.18 4.60
N ASP A 161 23.11 -4.14 3.82
CA ASP A 161 23.92 -2.93 3.63
C ASP A 161 23.47 -1.79 4.55
N GLU A 162 23.78 -1.95 5.85
CA GLU A 162 23.47 -0.97 6.90
C GLU A 162 24.01 0.44 6.61
N GLU A 163 25.17 0.54 5.95
CA GLU A 163 25.77 1.84 5.62
C GLU A 163 24.94 2.59 4.56
N MET A 164 24.45 1.89 3.53
CA MET A 164 23.55 2.51 2.56
C MET A 164 22.18 2.77 3.18
N LEU A 165 21.67 1.87 4.02
CA LEU A 165 20.41 2.07 4.74
C LEU A 165 20.43 3.38 5.54
N GLU A 166 21.46 3.61 6.35
CA GLU A 166 21.59 4.84 7.15
C GLU A 166 21.61 6.10 6.26
N LYS A 167 22.32 6.06 5.12
CA LYS A 167 22.38 7.18 4.18
C LYS A 167 21.03 7.45 3.51
N ILE A 168 20.32 6.39 3.13
CA ILE A 168 18.99 6.47 2.50
C ILE A 168 17.98 7.08 3.48
N LEU A 169 17.97 6.62 4.73
CA LEU A 169 17.05 7.10 5.77
C LEU A 169 17.32 8.57 6.16
N LYS A 170 18.54 9.06 5.95
CA LYS A 170 18.92 10.46 6.21
C LYS A 170 18.59 11.43 5.07
N SER A 171 18.33 10.95 3.86
CA SER A 171 18.03 11.81 2.71
C SER A 171 16.52 11.95 2.53
N ASP A 172 16.07 13.17 2.28
CA ASP A 172 14.70 13.50 1.89
C ASP A 172 14.60 13.86 0.40
N ASN A 173 15.64 13.67 -0.41
CA ASN A 173 15.61 13.99 -1.83
C ASN A 173 15.43 12.72 -2.65
N PRO A 174 14.28 12.51 -3.34
CA PRO A 174 14.02 11.27 -4.08
C PRO A 174 15.10 10.93 -5.13
N LYS A 175 15.71 11.96 -5.73
CA LYS A 175 16.80 11.76 -6.68
C LYS A 175 18.05 11.21 -6.00
N GLU A 176 18.45 11.80 -4.88
CA GLU A 176 19.59 11.34 -4.10
C GLU A 176 19.35 9.94 -3.53
N ILE A 177 18.17 9.69 -2.96
CA ILE A 177 17.73 8.37 -2.48
C ILE A 177 17.91 7.31 -3.58
N LYS A 178 17.42 7.59 -4.79
CA LYS A 178 17.55 6.67 -5.92
C LYS A 178 19.01 6.44 -6.31
N GLU A 179 19.85 7.47 -6.25
CA GLU A 179 21.29 7.37 -6.50
C GLU A 179 22.01 6.56 -5.42
N LEU A 180 21.60 6.67 -4.16
CA LEU A 180 22.10 5.85 -3.05
C LEU A 180 21.67 4.38 -3.19
N GLY A 181 20.41 4.13 -3.52
CA GLY A 181 19.90 2.79 -3.74
C GLY A 181 20.51 2.03 -4.92
N ARG A 182 21.14 2.75 -5.87
CA ARG A 182 22.00 2.16 -6.93
C ARG A 182 23.37 1.71 -6.41
N LYS A 183 23.79 2.18 -5.24
CA LYS A 183 25.09 1.90 -4.62
C LYS A 183 25.02 0.83 -3.52
N VAL A 184 23.84 0.25 -3.27
CA VAL A 184 23.67 -0.90 -2.36
C VAL A 184 24.64 -2.02 -2.74
N ARG A 185 25.48 -2.40 -1.78
CA ARG A 185 26.47 -3.46 -1.88
C ARG A 185 25.79 -4.82 -1.91
N GLY A 186 26.44 -5.80 -2.54
CA GLY A 186 25.91 -7.16 -2.62
C GLY A 186 24.64 -7.30 -3.46
N PHE A 187 24.27 -6.27 -4.24
CA PHE A 187 23.05 -6.28 -5.05
C PHE A 187 23.01 -7.47 -6.02
N ASP A 188 22.00 -8.30 -5.85
CA ASP A 188 21.61 -9.37 -6.76
C ASP A 188 20.28 -9.00 -7.44
N GLY A 189 20.29 -8.98 -8.76
CA GLY A 189 19.13 -8.56 -9.55
C GLY A 189 17.96 -9.53 -9.48
N ASP A 190 18.23 -10.83 -9.38
CA ASP A 190 17.21 -11.88 -9.36
C ASP A 190 16.59 -11.98 -7.97
N LYS A 191 17.40 -11.90 -6.91
CA LYS A 191 16.92 -11.79 -5.52
C LYS A 191 16.01 -10.56 -5.37
N TRP A 192 16.43 -9.40 -5.89
CA TRP A 192 15.58 -8.21 -5.87
C TRP A 192 14.34 -8.36 -6.75
N ALA A 193 14.42 -9.00 -7.91
CA ALA A 193 13.26 -9.23 -8.77
C ALA A 193 12.18 -10.08 -8.08
N GLY A 194 12.58 -11.06 -7.26
CA GLY A 194 11.67 -11.87 -6.45
C GLY A 194 10.95 -11.10 -5.33
N LYS A 195 11.54 -10.01 -4.83
CA LYS A 195 11.04 -9.27 -3.65
C LYS A 195 10.47 -7.88 -3.94
N ARG A 196 10.93 -7.21 -4.99
CA ARG A 196 10.61 -5.79 -5.25
C ARG A 196 9.12 -5.51 -5.32
N TYR A 197 8.33 -6.46 -5.83
CA TYR A 197 6.90 -6.27 -6.02
C TYR A 197 6.16 -6.26 -4.68
N SER A 198 6.45 -7.21 -3.78
CA SER A 198 5.86 -7.25 -2.44
C SER A 198 6.26 -6.04 -1.60
N VAL A 199 7.52 -5.59 -1.71
CA VAL A 199 8.01 -4.34 -1.10
C VAL A 199 7.16 -3.16 -1.58
N VAL A 200 6.98 -2.99 -2.89
CA VAL A 200 6.22 -1.87 -3.44
C VAL A 200 4.73 -1.95 -3.07
N LEU A 201 4.14 -3.15 -2.98
CA LEU A 201 2.79 -3.34 -2.47
C LEU A 201 2.66 -2.91 -1.01
N LYS A 202 3.50 -3.45 -0.11
CA LYS A 202 3.48 -3.15 1.34
C LYS A 202 3.62 -1.64 1.58
N GLY A 203 4.63 -1.02 0.97
CA GLY A 203 4.88 0.40 1.13
C GLY A 203 3.77 1.28 0.56
N ASN A 204 3.25 0.99 -0.64
CA ASN A 204 2.15 1.79 -1.18
C ASN A 204 0.88 1.60 -0.36
N PHE A 205 0.59 0.40 0.14
CA PHE A 205 -0.53 0.19 1.05
C PHE A 205 -0.41 1.07 2.30
N ALA A 206 0.76 1.06 2.96
CA ALA A 206 1.02 1.92 4.12
C ALA A 206 0.89 3.42 3.77
N LYS A 207 1.55 3.88 2.70
CA LYS A 207 1.49 5.26 2.22
C LYS A 207 0.05 5.72 1.99
N PHE A 208 -0.71 4.98 1.19
CA PHE A 208 -2.06 5.40 0.83
C PHE A 208 -2.99 5.29 2.05
N LEU A 209 -2.93 4.23 2.85
CA LEU A 209 -3.77 4.09 4.04
C LEU A 209 -3.56 5.23 5.07
N GLN A 210 -2.32 5.70 5.22
CA GLN A 210 -1.98 6.76 6.18
C GLN A 210 -2.23 8.18 5.65
N ASN A 211 -2.45 8.34 4.34
CA ASN A 211 -2.66 9.64 3.70
C ASN A 211 -4.05 9.70 3.04
N GLU A 212 -5.05 10.18 3.77
CA GLU A 212 -6.47 10.10 3.37
C GLU A 212 -6.76 10.70 1.99
N GLU A 213 -6.25 11.89 1.68
CA GLU A 213 -6.49 12.51 0.36
C GLU A 213 -5.89 11.69 -0.79
N LEU A 214 -4.74 11.04 -0.54
CA LEU A 214 -4.11 10.17 -1.53
C LEU A 214 -4.91 8.89 -1.71
N MET A 215 -5.36 8.28 -0.60
CA MET A 215 -6.26 7.12 -0.63
C MET A 215 -7.50 7.43 -1.46
N GLN A 216 -8.19 8.54 -1.16
CA GLN A 216 -9.40 8.93 -1.88
C GLN A 216 -9.14 9.11 -3.37
N PHE A 217 -8.02 9.73 -3.75
CA PHE A 217 -7.64 9.85 -5.15
C PHE A 217 -7.44 8.47 -5.82
N LEU A 218 -6.74 7.55 -5.16
CA LEU A 218 -6.51 6.20 -5.67
C LEU A 218 -7.83 5.43 -5.84
N LEU A 219 -8.75 5.50 -4.87
CA LEU A 219 -10.06 4.86 -4.94
C LEU A 219 -10.91 5.42 -6.09
N GLN A 220 -10.85 6.74 -6.33
CA GLN A 220 -11.56 7.40 -7.45
C GLN A 220 -11.06 6.99 -8.84
N THR A 221 -9.91 6.32 -8.94
CA THR A 221 -9.46 5.77 -10.22
C THR A 221 -10.37 4.64 -10.71
N ASP A 222 -11.14 4.01 -9.81
CA ASP A 222 -12.19 3.03 -10.10
C ASP A 222 -11.65 1.85 -10.94
N ASP A 223 -12.30 1.50 -12.05
CA ASP A 223 -11.94 0.38 -12.92
C ASP A 223 -10.77 0.63 -13.88
N LYS A 224 -10.12 1.80 -13.79
CA LYS A 224 -9.06 2.18 -14.73
C LYS A 224 -7.80 1.36 -14.50
N ILE A 225 -7.15 0.97 -15.60
CA ILE A 225 -5.77 0.47 -15.58
C ILE A 225 -4.85 1.66 -15.35
N LEU A 226 -4.09 1.60 -14.26
CA LEU A 226 -3.10 2.61 -13.92
C LEU A 226 -1.84 2.33 -14.73
N VAL A 227 -1.34 3.34 -15.45
CA VAL A 227 -0.19 3.18 -16.34
C VAL A 227 0.83 4.26 -16.07
N GLU A 228 2.09 3.86 -15.87
CA GLU A 228 3.22 4.78 -15.74
C GLU A 228 3.94 4.93 -17.10
N PRO A 229 3.66 5.99 -17.89
CA PRO A 229 4.34 6.25 -19.17
C PRO A 229 5.70 6.92 -18.95
N SER A 230 6.58 6.24 -18.22
CA SER A 230 7.99 6.60 -18.15
C SER A 230 8.69 6.09 -19.42
N PRO A 231 9.31 6.96 -20.23
CA PRO A 231 9.97 6.55 -21.46
C PRO A 231 11.27 5.74 -21.24
N TYR A 232 11.74 5.66 -19.99
CA TYR A 232 13.03 5.06 -19.64
C TYR A 232 12.91 3.83 -18.73
N ASP A 233 11.75 3.61 -18.11
CA ASP A 233 11.56 2.53 -17.13
C ASP A 233 10.88 1.32 -17.77
N LYS A 234 11.60 0.19 -17.83
CA LYS A 234 11.11 -1.08 -18.38
C LYS A 234 10.47 -1.98 -17.33
N ILE A 235 10.61 -1.66 -16.05
CA ILE A 235 10.14 -2.49 -14.95
C ILE A 235 8.87 -1.87 -14.37
N TRP A 236 8.98 -0.65 -13.85
CA TRP A 236 7.87 0.00 -13.16
C TRP A 236 6.91 0.68 -14.13
N GLY A 237 7.42 1.16 -15.27
CA GLY A 237 6.63 1.78 -16.35
C GLY A 237 6.55 0.96 -17.63
N ILE A 238 5.95 1.57 -18.65
CA ILE A 238 5.72 0.96 -19.98
C ILE A 238 6.83 1.25 -21.01
N CYS A 239 7.87 2.00 -20.63
CA CYS A 239 8.96 2.40 -21.53
C CYS A 239 8.47 3.13 -22.79
N MET A 240 7.45 3.98 -22.61
CA MET A 240 6.83 4.84 -23.63
C MET A 240 6.45 6.17 -22.99
N SER A 241 6.39 7.23 -23.79
CA SER A 241 5.97 8.56 -23.33
C SER A 241 4.45 8.69 -23.34
N ALA A 242 3.91 9.64 -22.56
CA ALA A 242 2.47 9.87 -22.42
C ALA A 242 1.79 10.36 -23.72
N ASP A 243 2.58 10.88 -24.66
CA ASP A 243 2.18 11.40 -25.97
C ASP A 243 2.43 10.41 -27.13
N ASP A 244 2.90 9.19 -26.84
CA ASP A 244 3.09 8.17 -27.87
C ASP A 244 1.74 7.71 -28.45
N GLU A 245 1.60 7.75 -29.78
CA GLU A 245 0.36 7.38 -30.48
C GLU A 245 -0.09 5.94 -30.21
N LYS A 246 0.84 5.06 -29.80
CA LYS A 246 0.58 3.65 -29.53
C LYS A 246 0.31 3.35 -28.07
N ILE A 247 0.26 4.36 -27.20
CA ILE A 247 0.16 4.17 -25.74
C ILE A 247 -1.09 3.37 -25.32
N ASP A 248 -2.19 3.51 -26.05
CA ASP A 248 -3.43 2.77 -25.78
C ASP A 248 -3.39 1.30 -26.26
N ASN A 249 -2.30 0.86 -26.90
CA ASN A 249 -2.10 -0.51 -27.34
C ASN A 249 -1.10 -1.25 -26.41
N PRO A 250 -1.57 -2.03 -25.42
CA PRO A 250 -0.70 -2.77 -24.51
C PRO A 250 0.15 -3.85 -25.18
N LEU A 251 -0.12 -4.21 -26.44
CA LEU A 251 0.75 -5.09 -27.23
C LEU A 251 2.04 -4.39 -27.68
N GLU A 252 2.07 -3.06 -27.67
CA GLU A 252 3.23 -2.24 -28.07
C GLU A 252 4.04 -1.74 -26.86
N TRP A 253 3.54 -1.96 -25.63
CA TRP A 253 4.25 -1.58 -24.41
C TRP A 253 5.58 -2.32 -24.31
N ARG A 254 6.65 -1.58 -23.97
CA ARG A 254 8.04 -2.07 -23.94
C ARG A 254 8.56 -2.26 -22.51
N GLY A 255 7.71 -2.02 -21.53
CA GLY A 255 7.97 -2.19 -20.11
C GLY A 255 6.82 -2.91 -19.42
N GLN A 256 7.06 -3.36 -18.18
CA GLN A 256 6.17 -4.26 -17.45
C GLN A 256 5.04 -3.56 -16.69
N ASN A 257 5.09 -2.22 -16.53
CA ASN A 257 4.08 -1.45 -15.79
C ASN A 257 3.82 -1.95 -14.35
N LEU A 258 4.83 -2.51 -13.68
CA LEU A 258 4.63 -3.12 -12.36
C LEU A 258 4.09 -2.13 -11.32
N LEU A 259 4.40 -0.84 -11.43
CA LEU A 259 3.92 0.16 -10.47
C LEU A 259 2.42 0.36 -10.60
N GLY A 260 1.93 0.51 -11.83
CA GLY A 260 0.50 0.64 -12.09
C GLY A 260 -0.28 -0.55 -11.56
N PHE A 261 0.23 -1.76 -11.79
CA PHE A 261 -0.38 -2.99 -11.26
C PHE A 261 -0.36 -3.06 -9.74
N ALA A 262 0.75 -2.73 -9.08
CA ALA A 262 0.83 -2.72 -7.63
C ALA A 262 -0.18 -1.72 -7.01
N LEU A 263 -0.31 -0.53 -7.59
CA LEU A 263 -1.29 0.46 -7.14
C LEU A 263 -2.74 -0.01 -7.33
N MET A 264 -3.03 -0.78 -8.38
CA MET A 264 -4.36 -1.37 -8.58
C MET A 264 -4.69 -2.42 -7.50
N GLU A 265 -3.72 -3.25 -7.10
CA GLU A 265 -3.93 -4.20 -5.99
C GLU A 265 -4.12 -3.49 -4.65
N VAL A 266 -3.31 -2.46 -4.39
CA VAL A 266 -3.48 -1.61 -3.20
C VAL A 266 -4.86 -0.94 -3.21
N ARG A 267 -5.32 -0.43 -4.36
CA ARG A 267 -6.66 0.14 -4.50
C ARG A 267 -7.75 -0.88 -4.18
N ASP A 268 -7.64 -2.10 -4.69
CA ASP A 268 -8.64 -3.14 -4.47
C ASP A 268 -8.73 -3.52 -2.99
N GLU A 269 -7.58 -3.63 -2.34
CA GLU A 269 -7.51 -3.92 -0.90
C GLU A 269 -8.08 -2.77 -0.07
N LEU A 270 -7.70 -1.52 -0.37
CA LEU A 270 -8.25 -0.34 0.30
C LEU A 270 -9.77 -0.23 0.09
N ASN A 271 -10.27 -0.48 -1.12
CA ASN A 271 -11.72 -0.53 -1.38
C ASN A 271 -12.42 -1.57 -0.49
N ARG A 272 -11.80 -2.75 -0.33
CA ARG A 272 -12.34 -3.84 0.49
C ARG A 272 -12.41 -3.45 1.98
N ILE A 273 -11.35 -2.87 2.52
CA ILE A 273 -11.26 -2.58 3.96
C ILE A 273 -11.89 -1.23 4.36
N CYS A 274 -11.99 -0.29 3.43
CA CYS A 274 -12.53 1.06 3.67
C CYS A 274 -13.96 1.24 3.14
N GLN A 275 -14.63 0.17 2.69
CA GLN A 275 -16.00 0.24 2.17
C GLN A 275 -16.98 0.96 3.13
N ASN A 276 -16.79 0.77 4.44
CA ASN A 276 -17.62 1.37 5.50
C ASN A 276 -16.88 2.47 6.28
N TYR A 277 -15.80 3.02 5.74
CA TYR A 277 -14.95 4.01 6.41
C TYR A 277 -15.74 5.22 6.91
N GLY A 278 -16.71 5.72 6.13
CA GLY A 278 -17.58 6.84 6.51
C GLY A 278 -18.51 6.58 7.69
N MET A 279 -18.66 5.33 8.15
CA MET A 279 -19.39 5.01 9.39
C MET A 279 -18.56 5.31 10.64
N LEU A 280 -17.24 5.42 10.50
CA LEU A 280 -16.32 5.62 11.60
C LEU A 280 -16.18 7.11 11.92
N LYS A 281 -16.45 7.48 13.17
CA LYS A 281 -16.22 8.84 13.66
C LYS A 281 -14.76 9.03 14.08
N LEU A 282 -13.82 8.87 13.15
CA LEU A 282 -12.38 8.87 13.43
C LEU A 282 -11.92 10.14 14.15
N GLN A 283 -12.43 11.32 13.80
CA GLN A 283 -12.11 12.56 14.50
C GLN A 283 -12.57 12.58 15.97
N GLU A 284 -13.67 11.90 16.30
CA GLU A 284 -14.10 11.74 17.70
C GLU A 284 -13.23 10.71 18.41
N LEU A 285 -12.94 9.58 17.77
CA LEU A 285 -12.06 8.54 18.31
C LEU A 285 -10.65 9.06 18.58
N HIS A 286 -10.05 9.84 17.67
CA HIS A 286 -8.73 10.45 17.87
C HIS A 286 -8.74 11.51 18.98
N ARG A 287 -9.84 12.21 19.23
CA ARG A 287 -9.93 13.10 20.39
C ARG A 287 -10.05 12.34 21.71
N GLU A 288 -10.64 11.17 21.70
CA GLU A 288 -10.82 10.33 22.90
C GLU A 288 -9.60 9.46 23.20
N PHE A 289 -8.85 9.03 22.17
CA PHE A 289 -7.78 8.04 22.29
C PHE A 289 -6.44 8.41 21.63
N GLY A 290 -6.35 9.53 20.90
CA GLY A 290 -5.12 9.99 20.24
C GLY A 290 -4.10 10.64 21.17
#